data_AF-A0A139KWV9-F1
#
_entry.id   AF-A0A139KWV9-F1
#
_cell.length_a   1.000
_cell.length_b   1.000
_cell.length_c   1.000
_cell.angle_alpha   90.00
_cell.angle_beta   90.00
_cell.angle_gamma   90.00
#
_symmetry.space_group_name_H-M   'P 1'
#
loop_
_entity.id
_entity.type
_entity.pdbx_description
1 polymer ?
#
loop_
_entity_poly.entity_id
_entity_poly.type
_entity_poly.pdbx_seq_one_letter_code
_entity_poly.pdbx_strand_id
1 'polypeptide(L)' 'MTMEDWAKRIDKFINLFESPILQDSGKVSAEFAKEFAESEFEKYRIIQDRLFQSDFDRFENNSLPSLDME' A
#
# COMPACT_ATOMS: atom_id res chain seq x y z
N MET A 1 -1.46 -33.78 -3.84
CA MET A 1 -0.66 -32.62 -4.25
C MET A 1 -0.67 -31.65 -3.09
N THR A 2 0.49 -31.44 -2.47
CA THR A 2 0.64 -30.58 -1.30
C THR A 2 1.10 -29.18 -1.72
N MET A 3 1.03 -28.20 -0.81
CA MET A 3 1.63 -26.88 -1.04
C MET A 3 3.13 -26.97 -1.35
N GLU A 4 3.81 -27.97 -0.80
CA GLU A 4 5.23 -28.22 -1.06
C GLU A 4 5.50 -28.70 -2.49
N ASP A 5 4.64 -29.54 -3.05
CA ASP A 5 4.72 -29.97 -4.45
C ASP A 5 4.55 -28.78 -5.41
N TRP A 6 3.70 -27.82 -5.02
CA TRP A 6 3.42 -26.62 -5.80
C TRP A 6 4.62 -25.65 -5.81
N ALA A 7 5.26 -25.44 -4.66
CA ALA A 7 6.48 -24.64 -4.55
C ALA A 7 7.60 -25.19 -5.45
N LYS A 8 7.88 -26.50 -5.37
CA LYS A 8 8.91 -27.17 -6.18
C LYS A 8 8.66 -27.04 -7.68
N ARG A 9 7.40 -26.96 -8.11
CA ARG A 9 7.04 -26.79 -9.51
C ARG A 9 7.32 -25.36 -9.99
N ILE A 10 6.99 -24.35 -9.17
CA ILE A 10 7.26 -22.95 -9.47
C ILE A 10 8.77 -22.68 -9.52
N ASP A 11 9.54 -23.21 -8.57
CA ASP A 11 10.99 -23.04 -8.54
C ASP A 11 11.66 -23.57 -9.81
N LYS A 12 11.16 -24.69 -10.36
CA LYS A 12 11.64 -25.20 -11.66
C LYS A 12 11.35 -24.25 -12.82
N PHE A 13 10.20 -23.58 -12.82
CA PHE A 13 9.86 -22.59 -13.84
C PHE A 13 10.73 -21.34 -13.71
N ILE A 14 10.93 -20.82 -12.49
CA ILE A 14 11.74 -19.62 -12.25
C ILE A 14 13.21 -19.85 -12.67
N ASN A 15 13.77 -21.01 -12.33
CA ASN A 15 15.13 -21.41 -12.77
C ASN A 15 15.30 -21.43 -14.29
N LEU A 16 14.25 -21.81 -15.04
CA LEU A 16 14.30 -21.88 -16.50
C LEU A 16 14.46 -20.50 -17.15
N PHE A 17 14.01 -19.44 -16.48
CA PHE A 17 14.10 -18.06 -16.95
C PHE A 17 15.35 -17.33 -16.41
N GLU A 18 16.33 -18.05 -15.86
CA GLU A 18 17.54 -17.52 -15.20
C GLU A 18 17.23 -16.43 -14.14
N SER A 19 15.99 -16.40 -13.67
CA SER A 19 15.55 -15.43 -12.68
C SER A 19 15.97 -15.95 -11.30
N PRO A 20 16.55 -15.10 -10.44
CA PRO A 20 16.99 -15.52 -9.13
C PRO A 20 15.78 -15.99 -8.32
N ILE A 21 15.81 -17.25 -7.87
CA ILE A 21 14.84 -17.75 -6.90
C ILE A 21 15.13 -17.07 -5.57
N LEU A 22 14.09 -16.49 -4.97
CA LEU A 22 14.16 -15.91 -3.65
C LEU A 22 14.38 -17.03 -2.61
N GLN A 23 15.64 -17.25 -2.25
CA GLN A 23 16.05 -18.32 -1.31
C GLN A 23 15.58 -18.06 0.12
N ASP A 24 15.49 -16.78 0.49
CA ASP A 24 15.04 -16.34 1.81
C ASP A 24 14.05 -15.20 1.61
N SER A 25 12.96 -15.21 2.39
CA SER A 25 11.99 -14.11 2.42
C SER A 25 12.54 -12.79 2.99
N GLY A 26 13.85 -12.73 3.26
CA GLY A 26 14.44 -11.76 4.18
C GLY A 26 13.93 -12.00 5.60
N LYS A 27 14.82 -12.00 6.59
CA LYS A 27 14.40 -11.86 8.00
C LYS A 27 14.61 -10.42 8.39
N VAL A 28 13.52 -9.67 8.40
CA VAL A 28 13.50 -8.31 8.92
C VAL A 28 13.16 -8.39 10.41
N SER A 29 13.95 -7.75 11.28
CA SER A 29 13.60 -7.70 12.69
C SER A 29 12.32 -6.89 12.89
N ALA A 30 11.56 -7.19 13.93
CA ALA A 30 10.34 -6.45 14.23
C ALA A 30 10.63 -4.95 14.45
N GLU A 31 11.77 -4.60 15.05
CA GLU A 31 12.19 -3.20 15.21
C GLU A 31 12.41 -2.53 13.85
N PHE A 32 13.16 -3.16 12.94
CA PHE A 32 13.42 -2.58 11.63
C PHE A 32 12.15 -2.42 10.79
N ALA A 33 11.26 -3.42 10.82
CA ALA A 33 9.97 -3.32 10.13
C ALA A 33 9.12 -2.16 10.69
N LYS A 34 9.15 -1.95 12.01
CA LYS A 34 8.44 -0.86 12.68
C LYS A 34 9.02 0.50 12.29
N GLU A 35 10.33 0.68 12.39
CA GLU A 35 11.00 1.93 12.01
C GLU A 35 10.73 2.29 10.55
N PHE A 36 10.79 1.30 9.65
CA PHE A 36 10.47 1.49 8.24
C PHE A 36 9.02 1.95 8.06
N ALA A 37 8.06 1.26 8.71
CA ALA A 37 6.65 1.61 8.63
C ALA A 37 6.36 3.03 9.15
N GLU A 38 6.95 3.42 10.28
CA GLU A 38 6.81 4.76 10.86
C GLU A 38 7.38 5.84 9.92
N SER A 39 8.54 5.57 9.31
CA SER A 39 9.17 6.50 8.36
C SER A 39 8.35 6.72 7.09
N GLU A 40 7.73 5.66 6.55
CA GLU A 40 6.87 5.76 5.38
C GLU A 40 5.54 6.41 5.75
N PHE A 41 4.95 6.07 6.90
CA PHE A 41 3.70 6.69 7.37
C PHE A 41 3.81 8.21 7.45
N GLU A 42 4.92 8.75 7.99
CA GLU A 42 5.11 10.20 8.11
C GLU A 42 5.11 10.91 6.75
N LYS A 43 5.69 10.29 5.71
CA LYS A 43 5.67 10.82 4.34
C LYS A 43 4.25 10.84 3.78
N TYR A 44 3.52 9.74 3.92
CA TYR A 44 2.17 9.61 3.37
C TYR A 44 1.14 10.45 4.12
N ARG A 45 1.29 10.62 5.43
CA ARG A 45 0.42 11.48 6.25
C ARG A 45 0.34 12.90 5.70
N ILE A 46 1.49 13.51 5.39
CA ILE A 46 1.54 14.88 4.86
C ILE A 46 0.79 14.99 3.53
N ILE A 47 0.90 13.97 2.67
CA ILE A 47 0.19 13.94 1.39
C ILE A 47 -1.31 13.78 1.62
N GLN A 48 -1.70 12.87 2.50
CA GLN A 48 -3.10 12.62 2.83
C GLN A 48 -3.76 13.86 3.45
N ASP A 49 -3.09 14.52 4.39
CA ASP A 49 -3.60 15.73 5.05
C ASP A 49 -3.86 16.86 4.04
N ARG A 50 -3.01 16.99 3.02
CA ARG A 50 -3.19 17.98 1.94
C ARG A 50 -4.35 17.65 1.00
N LEU A 51 -4.58 16.36 0.77
CA LEU A 51 -5.67 15.87 -0.08
C LEU A 51 -6.95 15.61 0.70
N PHE A 52 -6.94 15.83 2.02
CA PHE A 52 -8.08 15.57 2.87
C PHE A 52 -9.19 16.57 2.54
N GLN A 53 -10.29 16.04 2.03
CA GLN A 53 -11.55 16.75 1.88
C GLN A 53 -12.53 16.10 2.84
N SER A 54 -13.03 16.85 3.81
CA SER A 54 -14.07 16.37 4.71
C SER A 54 -15.35 16.08 3.92
N ASP A 55 -16.16 15.13 4.38
CA ASP A 55 -17.50 14.91 3.84
C ASP A 55 -18.37 16.17 3.95
N PHE A 56 -18.07 17.06 4.91
CA PHE A 56 -18.67 18.38 5.04
C PHE A 56 -18.24 19.33 3.91
N ASP A 57 -16.94 19.41 3.62
CA ASP A 57 -16.40 20.21 2.50
C ASP A 57 -16.95 19.73 1.15
N ARG A 58 -17.19 18.41 1.03
CA ARG A 58 -17.85 17.83 -0.15
C ARG A 58 -19.32 18.21 -0.23
N PHE A 59 -20.01 18.30 0.92
CA PHE A 59 -21.42 18.70 0.98
C PHE A 59 -21.62 20.16 0.57
N GLU A 60 -20.80 21.09 1.06
CA GLU A 60 -20.90 22.51 0.68
C GLU A 60 -20.59 22.74 -0.81
N ASN A 61 -19.57 22.07 -1.36
CA ASN A 61 -19.21 22.21 -2.79
C ASN A 61 -20.29 21.69 -3.76
N ASN A 62 -21.18 20.79 -3.32
CA ASN A 62 -22.20 20.18 -4.16
C ASN A 62 -23.61 20.76 -3.96
N SER A 63 -23.84 21.67 -3.00
CA SER A 63 -25.21 21.93 -2.52
C SER A 63 -25.58 23.37 -2.16
N LEU A 64 -24.91 24.39 -2.69
CA LEU A 64 -25.43 25.77 -2.62
C LEU A 64 -26.08 26.16 -3.96
N PRO A 65 -27.43 26.15 -4.08
CA PRO A 65 -28.11 26.99 -5.06
C PRO A 65 -27.69 28.45 -4.79
N SER A 66 -27.56 29.27 -5.83
CA SER A 66 -27.40 30.71 -5.65
C SER A 66 -28.50 31.21 -4.71
N LEU A 67 -28.11 31.68 -3.53
CA LEU A 67 -29.00 32.40 -2.65
C LEU A 67 -29.25 33.75 -3.32
N ASP A 68 -30.25 33.78 -4.18
CA ASP A 68 -30.88 35.02 -4.61
C ASP A 68 -31.54 35.62 -3.37
N MET A 69 -30.74 36.39 -2.62
CA MET A 69 -31.22 37.25 -1.55
C MET A 69 -31.87 38.45 -2.24
N GLU A 70 -33.20 38.45 -2.33
CA GLU A 70 -34.02 39.65 -2.58
C GLU A 70 -33.82 40.70 -1.47
#